data_AF-A0A1C3KIE3-F1
#
_entry.id   AF-A0A1C3KIE3-F1
#
_cell.length_a   1.000
_cell.length_b   1.000
_cell.length_c   1.000
_cell.angle_alpha   90.00
_cell.angle_beta   90.00
_cell.angle_gamma   90.00
#
_symmetry.space_group_name_H-M   'P 1'
#
loop_
_entity.id
_entity.type
_entity.pdbx_description
1 polymer ?
#
loop_
_entity_poly.entity_id
_entity_poly.type
_entity_poly.pdbx_seq_one_letter_code
_entity_poly.pdbx_strand_id
1 'polypeptide(L)'
;MNPETDKSKFYLPSYLFDQKLSKEFCKCNYCNFCHNEPEIFENDYNYRMFCYNFAKNVEIVYNKNKENPQLKEKHCKDLESWVYKNIQGNCISSFKTNFDDIDKLNTVLNRINSDNLNQRKAHICDKELKKKFYNNELAKIKTIDDYGENYDFIKNKSDMNDSECYAFYNYLTKNSDLHKEIVDSCSKRVDGKYCPSYYRDKEYDPNELLGTLKCTEKIELSQKESMTDQRDYEACKQELLECSMFNNNKPFGITDFGFFLLIVFSIWGIFLTLLFLYSRIRNGNWSFNRLKKKQILKDTLLGNYEDEMQEDNFKNSDEDLSNIPLHITYQNS
;
A
#
# COMPACT_ATOMS: atom_id res chain seq x y z
N MET A 1 -21.88 -4.94 -18.21
CA MET A 1 -20.65 -5.65 -17.82
C MET A 1 -19.86 -4.72 -16.91
N ASN A 2 -19.54 -5.12 -15.67
CA ASN A 2 -19.04 -4.20 -14.64
C ASN A 2 -17.63 -3.64 -15.00
N PRO A 3 -17.45 -2.31 -15.15
CA PRO A 3 -16.18 -1.67 -15.52
C PRO A 3 -15.07 -1.68 -14.44
N GLU A 4 -15.29 -2.33 -13.28
CA GLU A 4 -14.43 -2.15 -12.10
C GLU A 4 -13.17 -3.03 -12.00
N THR A 5 -12.95 -4.02 -12.88
CA THR A 5 -11.68 -4.77 -12.87
C THR A 5 -10.85 -4.44 -14.10
N ASP A 6 -9.75 -3.72 -13.87
CA ASP A 6 -8.71 -3.44 -14.87
C ASP A 6 -8.01 -4.73 -15.30
N LYS A 7 -8.63 -5.45 -16.25
CA LYS A 7 -8.13 -6.73 -16.79
C LYS A 7 -6.88 -6.55 -17.64
N SER A 8 -6.51 -5.32 -18.01
CA SER A 8 -5.34 -5.04 -18.83
C SER A 8 -4.04 -5.52 -18.16
N LYS A 9 -4.02 -5.54 -16.82
CA LYS A 9 -2.90 -6.03 -15.99
C LYS A 9 -2.51 -7.49 -16.25
N PHE A 10 -3.41 -8.30 -16.82
CA PHE A 10 -3.13 -9.70 -17.14
C PHE A 10 -2.52 -9.90 -18.53
N TYR A 11 -2.54 -8.87 -19.38
CA TYR A 11 -2.15 -8.98 -20.79
C TYR A 11 -0.98 -8.09 -21.17
N LEU A 12 -0.88 -6.91 -20.55
CA LEU A 12 0.09 -5.90 -20.96
C LEU A 12 1.50 -6.20 -20.43
N PRO A 13 2.53 -6.05 -21.28
CA PRO A 13 3.89 -6.46 -20.96
C PRO A 13 4.45 -5.72 -19.74
N SER A 14 4.18 -4.42 -19.59
CA SER A 14 4.72 -3.65 -18.46
C SER A 14 4.19 -4.16 -17.11
N TYR A 15 2.89 -4.44 -17.01
CA TYR A 15 2.27 -4.99 -15.80
C TYR A 15 2.78 -6.41 -15.50
N LEU A 16 2.93 -7.24 -16.53
CA LEU A 16 3.46 -8.59 -16.38
C LEU A 16 4.93 -8.57 -15.93
N PHE A 17 5.72 -7.59 -16.39
CA PHE A 17 7.10 -7.40 -15.96
C PHE A 17 7.17 -6.94 -14.50
N ASP A 18 6.40 -5.94 -14.10
CA ASP A 18 6.31 -5.47 -12.70
C ASP A 18 5.88 -6.59 -11.75
N GLN A 19 4.92 -7.42 -12.18
CA GLN A 19 4.49 -8.59 -11.41
C GLN A 19 5.65 -9.59 -11.25
N LYS A 20 6.46 -9.84 -12.28
CA LYS A 20 7.64 -10.72 -12.18
C LYS A 20 8.67 -10.20 -11.19
N LEU A 21 8.94 -8.89 -11.19
CA LEU A 21 9.87 -8.29 -10.22
C LEU A 21 9.35 -8.39 -8.78
N SER A 22 8.03 -8.34 -8.61
CA SER A 22 7.35 -8.36 -7.30
C SER A 22 7.01 -9.76 -6.79
N LYS A 23 7.14 -10.81 -7.60
CA LYS A 23 6.89 -12.20 -7.18
C LYS A 23 7.89 -12.63 -6.11
N GLU A 24 7.40 -13.42 -5.15
CA GLU A 24 8.19 -14.01 -4.08
C GLU A 24 9.38 -14.83 -4.59
N PHE A 25 10.34 -15.03 -3.71
CA PHE A 25 11.65 -15.60 -4.02
C PHE A 25 11.55 -17.02 -4.59
N CYS A 26 12.18 -17.22 -5.74
CA CYS A 26 12.49 -18.51 -6.35
C CYS A 26 13.98 -18.54 -6.72
N LYS A 27 14.50 -19.74 -7.06
CA LYS A 27 15.89 -20.00 -7.48
C LYS A 27 16.53 -18.82 -8.21
N CYS A 28 17.69 -18.39 -7.73
CA CYS A 28 18.38 -17.17 -8.17
C CYS A 28 19.88 -17.44 -8.28
N ASN A 29 20.45 -17.30 -9.48
CA ASN A 29 21.86 -17.57 -9.73
C ASN A 29 22.75 -16.45 -9.21
N TYR A 30 22.28 -15.20 -9.26
CA TYR A 30 23.02 -14.01 -8.79
C TYR A 30 22.94 -13.81 -7.26
N CYS A 31 22.21 -14.65 -6.53
CA CYS A 31 22.02 -14.46 -5.09
C CYS A 31 23.26 -14.83 -4.26
N ASN A 32 24.21 -15.56 -4.84
CA ASN A 32 25.52 -15.78 -4.23
C ASN A 32 26.28 -14.45 -4.01
N PHE A 33 26.08 -13.43 -4.85
CA PHE A 33 26.74 -12.13 -4.69
C PHE A 33 26.29 -11.35 -3.43
N CYS A 34 25.16 -11.72 -2.84
CA CYS A 34 24.67 -11.17 -1.57
C CYS A 34 25.27 -11.83 -0.32
N HIS A 35 25.99 -12.96 -0.46
CA HIS A 35 26.55 -13.70 0.67
C HIS A 35 27.99 -13.31 1.02
N ASN A 36 28.73 -12.76 0.06
CA ASN A 36 30.19 -12.84 0.07
C ASN A 36 30.93 -11.83 0.96
N GLU A 37 30.27 -11.02 1.79
CA GLU A 37 30.96 -10.17 2.79
C GLU A 37 30.20 -9.98 4.10
N PRO A 38 30.56 -10.68 5.19
CA PRO A 38 29.92 -10.49 6.49
C PRO A 38 30.10 -9.07 7.07
N GLU A 39 31.04 -8.28 6.56
CA GLU A 39 31.29 -6.89 6.99
C GLU A 39 30.33 -5.86 6.34
N ILE A 40 29.85 -6.11 5.12
CA ILE A 40 28.91 -5.22 4.41
C ILE A 40 27.46 -5.49 4.87
N PHE A 41 27.18 -6.75 5.16
CA PHE A 41 25.88 -7.26 5.56
C PHE A 41 25.97 -7.69 7.03
N GLU A 42 26.02 -6.71 7.95
CA GLU A 42 25.61 -6.96 9.34
C GLU A 42 24.32 -7.82 9.33
N ASN A 43 24.06 -8.62 10.36
CA ASN A 43 22.99 -9.62 10.42
C ASN A 43 21.53 -9.06 10.32
N ASP A 44 21.31 -7.98 9.59
CA ASP A 44 20.03 -7.50 9.11
C ASP A 44 19.44 -8.49 8.09
N TYR A 45 18.58 -9.36 8.62
CA TYR A 45 17.78 -10.30 7.84
C TYR A 45 16.95 -9.60 6.75
N ASN A 46 16.41 -8.41 7.03
CA ASN A 46 15.57 -7.69 6.09
C ASN A 46 16.37 -7.19 4.90
N TYR A 47 17.53 -6.59 5.16
CA TYR A 47 18.44 -6.17 4.10
C TYR A 47 18.94 -7.35 3.27
N ARG A 48 19.26 -8.48 3.91
CA ARG A 48 19.66 -9.71 3.21
C ARG A 48 18.58 -10.22 2.26
N MET A 49 17.33 -10.27 2.71
CA MET A 49 16.19 -10.63 1.86
C MET A 49 15.96 -9.62 0.74
N PHE A 50 16.16 -8.34 1.00
CA PHE A 50 16.10 -7.29 -0.02
C PHE A 50 17.20 -7.47 -1.07
N CYS A 51 18.44 -7.76 -0.67
CA CYS A 51 19.54 -8.06 -1.57
C CYS A 51 19.23 -9.27 -2.47
N TYR A 52 18.69 -10.36 -1.91
CA TYR A 52 18.30 -11.52 -2.73
C TYR A 52 17.23 -11.19 -3.75
N ASN A 53 16.21 -10.42 -3.36
CA ASN A 53 15.20 -9.97 -4.30
C ASN A 53 15.78 -9.06 -5.38
N PHE A 54 16.72 -8.17 -5.01
CA PHE A 54 17.44 -7.34 -5.97
C PHE A 54 18.26 -8.18 -6.95
N ALA A 55 19.10 -9.10 -6.48
CA ALA A 55 19.92 -9.96 -7.32
C ALA A 55 19.09 -10.83 -8.27
N LYS A 56 17.98 -11.40 -7.77
CA LYS A 56 16.97 -12.10 -8.60
C LYS A 56 16.41 -11.20 -9.69
N ASN A 57 16.06 -9.96 -9.34
CA ASN A 57 15.50 -9.00 -10.29
C ASN A 57 16.53 -8.54 -11.33
N VAL A 58 17.81 -8.41 -10.96
CA VAL A 58 18.91 -8.19 -11.92
C VAL A 58 19.00 -9.35 -12.93
N GLU A 59 18.83 -10.59 -12.49
CA GLU A 59 18.80 -11.77 -13.37
C GLU A 59 17.58 -11.75 -14.32
N ILE A 60 16.39 -11.41 -13.80
CA ILE A 60 15.17 -11.26 -14.62
C ILE A 60 15.38 -10.20 -15.70
N VAL A 61 15.91 -9.03 -15.33
CA VAL A 61 16.19 -7.92 -16.24
C VAL A 61 17.21 -8.33 -17.29
N TYR A 62 18.29 -9.00 -16.89
CA TYR A 62 19.30 -9.53 -17.81
C TYR A 62 18.68 -10.44 -18.88
N ASN A 63 17.86 -11.42 -18.46
CA ASN A 63 17.21 -12.34 -19.40
C ASN A 63 16.24 -11.60 -20.33
N LYS A 64 15.51 -10.61 -19.83
CA LYS A 64 14.62 -9.78 -20.65
C LYS A 64 15.35 -8.88 -21.64
N ASN A 65 16.47 -8.31 -21.24
CA ASN A 65 17.34 -7.52 -22.12
C ASN A 65 18.03 -8.38 -23.20
N LYS A 66 18.21 -9.68 -22.92
CA LYS A 66 18.69 -10.63 -23.93
C LYS A 66 17.62 -10.97 -24.95
N GLU A 67 16.37 -11.13 -24.51
CA GLU A 67 15.21 -11.37 -25.40
C GLU A 67 14.87 -10.14 -26.24
N ASN A 68 14.89 -8.94 -25.65
CA ASN A 68 14.58 -7.68 -26.33
C ASN A 68 15.58 -6.57 -25.95
N PRO A 69 16.72 -6.47 -26.66
CA PRO A 69 17.74 -5.47 -26.37
C PRO A 69 17.27 -4.02 -26.53
N GLN A 70 16.24 -3.75 -27.33
CA GLN A 70 15.71 -2.39 -27.55
C GLN A 70 15.05 -1.82 -26.28
N LEU A 71 14.49 -2.68 -25.44
CA LEU A 71 13.87 -2.30 -24.17
C LEU A 71 14.87 -2.27 -22.99
N LYS A 72 16.17 -2.45 -23.24
CA LYS A 72 17.20 -2.50 -22.19
C LYS A 72 17.14 -1.33 -21.23
N GLU A 73 17.09 -0.11 -21.76
CA GLU A 73 17.06 1.09 -20.93
C GLU A 73 15.81 1.13 -20.05
N LYS A 74 14.66 0.76 -20.62
CA LYS A 74 13.37 0.72 -19.93
C LYS A 74 13.35 -0.31 -18.81
N HIS A 75 13.75 -1.56 -19.08
CA HIS A 75 13.82 -2.60 -18.06
C HIS A 75 14.78 -2.23 -16.91
N CYS A 76 15.87 -1.52 -17.21
CA CYS A 76 16.77 -1.02 -16.18
C CYS A 76 16.14 0.10 -15.33
N LYS A 77 15.37 1.00 -15.93
CA LYS A 77 14.59 2.02 -15.20
C LYS A 77 13.47 1.39 -14.35
N ASP A 78 12.85 0.31 -14.81
CA ASP A 78 11.87 -0.44 -14.03
C ASP A 78 12.51 -1.11 -12.81
N LEU A 79 13.70 -1.71 -12.97
CA LEU A 79 14.47 -2.24 -11.85
C LEU A 79 14.80 -1.15 -10.83
N GLU A 80 15.29 -0.01 -11.30
CA GLU A 80 15.58 1.16 -10.46
C GLU A 80 14.31 1.65 -9.72
N SER A 81 13.19 1.76 -10.42
CA SER A 81 11.89 2.12 -9.83
C SER A 81 11.42 1.11 -8.78
N TRP A 82 11.60 -0.19 -9.05
CA TRP A 82 11.28 -1.26 -8.09
C TRP A 82 12.15 -1.15 -6.84
N VAL A 83 13.46 -0.90 -6.98
CA VAL A 83 14.38 -0.71 -5.85
C VAL A 83 13.90 0.43 -4.96
N TYR A 84 13.68 1.62 -5.53
CA TYR A 84 13.31 2.78 -4.72
C TYR A 84 11.93 2.63 -4.06
N LYS A 85 10.97 2.00 -4.75
CA LYS A 85 9.64 1.73 -4.17
C LYS A 85 9.74 0.78 -2.97
N ASN A 86 10.61 -0.23 -3.04
CA ASN A 86 10.76 -1.20 -1.95
C ASN A 86 11.56 -0.63 -0.78
N ILE A 87 12.62 0.16 -1.03
CA ILE A 87 13.35 0.86 0.04
C ILE A 87 12.43 1.82 0.81
N GLN A 88 11.52 2.51 0.12
CA GLN A 88 10.56 3.43 0.75
C GLN A 88 9.39 2.69 1.43
N GLY A 89 8.93 1.58 0.85
CA GLY A 89 7.69 0.92 1.22
C GLY A 89 7.82 -0.18 2.28
N ASN A 90 8.96 -0.86 2.37
CA ASN A 90 9.16 -1.97 3.30
C ASN A 90 10.63 -2.10 3.73
N CYS A 91 10.84 -2.35 5.02
CA CYS A 91 12.03 -2.96 5.64
C CYS A 91 13.24 -2.13 6.08
N ILE A 92 13.46 -0.88 5.64
CA ILE A 92 14.68 -0.13 6.03
C ILE A 92 14.30 1.23 6.62
N SER A 93 14.04 1.28 7.92
CA SER A 93 13.64 2.51 8.61
C SER A 93 14.86 3.30 9.10
N SER A 94 15.36 4.21 8.26
CA SER A 94 15.86 5.57 8.59
C SER A 94 16.42 6.23 7.32
N PHE A 95 16.41 7.57 7.25
CA PHE A 95 16.93 8.31 6.09
C PHE A 95 18.40 8.00 5.74
N LYS A 96 19.20 7.60 6.73
CA LYS A 96 20.64 7.32 6.57
C LYS A 96 20.87 5.89 6.07
N THR A 97 20.09 4.92 6.57
CA THR A 97 20.15 3.52 6.13
C THR A 97 19.78 3.34 4.66
N ASN A 98 18.92 4.20 4.11
CA ASN A 98 18.52 4.11 2.69
C ASN A 98 19.66 4.40 1.70
N PHE A 99 20.60 5.30 2.03
CA PHE A 99 21.72 5.61 1.14
C PHE A 99 22.84 4.57 1.24
N ASP A 100 23.09 4.06 2.44
CA ASP A 100 24.04 2.97 2.67
C ASP A 100 23.56 1.70 1.96
N ASP A 101 22.25 1.42 1.96
CA ASP A 101 21.69 0.27 1.27
C ASP A 101 21.81 0.36 -0.26
N ILE A 102 21.71 1.56 -0.84
CA ILE A 102 21.98 1.77 -2.27
C ILE A 102 23.45 1.48 -2.61
N ASP A 103 24.41 1.90 -1.78
CA ASP A 103 25.84 1.61 -2.01
C ASP A 103 26.12 0.11 -1.96
N LYS A 104 25.52 -0.57 -1.00
CA LYS A 104 25.62 -2.03 -0.86
C LYS A 104 24.99 -2.74 -2.06
N LEU A 105 23.83 -2.28 -2.56
CA LEU A 105 23.22 -2.81 -3.79
C LEU A 105 24.09 -2.53 -5.02
N ASN A 106 24.69 -1.35 -5.14
CA ASN A 106 25.62 -1.02 -6.21
C ASN A 106 26.86 -1.92 -6.18
N THR A 107 27.36 -2.25 -5.00
CA THR A 107 28.45 -3.21 -4.83
C THR A 107 28.05 -4.59 -5.37
N VAL A 108 26.84 -5.06 -5.08
CA VAL A 108 26.31 -6.33 -5.61
C VAL A 108 26.14 -6.28 -7.13
N LEU A 109 25.57 -5.20 -7.67
CA LEU A 109 25.42 -4.98 -9.11
C LEU A 109 26.78 -4.98 -9.82
N ASN A 110 27.77 -4.28 -9.26
CA ASN A 110 29.12 -4.21 -9.81
C ASN A 110 29.81 -5.58 -9.81
N ARG A 111 29.57 -6.43 -8.80
CA ARG A 111 30.07 -7.82 -8.79
C ARG A 111 29.40 -8.67 -9.85
N ILE A 112 28.08 -8.60 -9.99
CA ILE A 112 27.33 -9.27 -11.06
C ILE A 112 27.86 -8.84 -12.43
N ASN A 113 28.17 -7.54 -12.60
CA ASN A 113 28.73 -7.00 -13.83
C ASN A 113 30.17 -7.46 -14.09
N SER A 114 30.95 -7.70 -13.03
CA SER A 114 32.38 -8.05 -13.11
C SER A 114 32.64 -9.55 -13.27
N ASP A 115 31.79 -10.41 -12.74
CA ASP A 115 31.93 -11.88 -12.82
C ASP A 115 31.73 -12.44 -14.25
N ASN A 116 31.42 -11.58 -15.20
CA ASN A 116 30.83 -11.96 -16.47
C ASN A 116 31.82 -11.91 -17.65
N LEU A 117 32.14 -13.10 -18.16
CA LEU A 117 32.70 -13.37 -19.49
C LEU A 117 32.10 -12.39 -20.54
N ASN A 118 32.96 -11.76 -21.34
CA ASN A 118 32.72 -10.58 -22.20
C ASN A 118 31.40 -10.50 -23.00
N GLN A 119 30.67 -11.60 -23.20
CA GLN A 119 29.37 -11.63 -23.92
C GLN A 119 28.17 -11.12 -23.09
N ARG A 120 28.26 -11.04 -21.75
CA ARG A 120 27.10 -10.73 -20.91
C ARG A 120 26.88 -9.23 -20.61
N LYS A 121 27.91 -8.38 -20.79
CA LYS A 121 27.82 -6.93 -20.47
C LYS A 121 26.75 -6.19 -21.28
N ALA A 122 26.51 -6.60 -22.53
CA ALA A 122 25.54 -5.93 -23.38
C ALA A 122 24.10 -5.92 -22.81
N HIS A 123 23.75 -6.88 -21.93
CA HIS A 123 22.38 -7.07 -21.46
C HIS A 123 22.15 -6.70 -19.99
N ILE A 124 23.17 -6.28 -19.24
CA ILE A 124 23.00 -5.87 -17.83
C ILE A 124 22.81 -4.35 -17.76
N CYS A 125 22.23 -3.87 -16.66
CA CYS A 125 22.15 -2.45 -16.36
C CYS A 125 23.54 -1.92 -16.00
N ASP A 126 24.09 -1.10 -16.90
CA ASP A 126 25.45 -0.57 -16.78
C ASP A 126 25.53 0.68 -15.90
N LYS A 127 24.38 1.23 -15.51
CA LYS A 127 24.29 2.44 -14.68
C LYS A 127 24.13 2.02 -13.22
N GLU A 128 24.99 2.57 -12.37
CA GLU A 128 24.82 2.50 -10.93
C GLU A 128 23.47 3.10 -10.52
N LEU A 129 22.85 2.49 -9.51
CA LEU A 129 21.66 3.02 -8.86
C LEU A 129 22.02 4.36 -8.24
N LYS A 130 21.25 5.38 -8.58
CA LYS A 130 21.48 6.72 -8.03
C LYS A 130 20.98 6.76 -6.60
N LYS A 131 21.65 7.57 -5.79
CA LYS A 131 21.17 7.91 -4.45
C LYS A 131 19.98 8.88 -4.56
N LYS A 132 18.80 8.34 -4.85
CA LYS A 132 17.56 9.10 -5.03
C LYS A 132 16.40 8.47 -4.26
N PHE A 133 15.43 9.30 -3.91
CA PHE A 133 14.15 8.84 -3.36
C PHE A 133 13.20 8.53 -4.49
N TYR A 134 12.36 7.50 -4.31
CA TYR A 134 11.17 7.38 -5.12
C TYR A 134 10.29 8.61 -4.89
N ASN A 135 10.00 9.32 -5.97
CA ASN A 135 9.21 10.54 -5.95
C ASN A 135 8.16 10.49 -7.07
N ASN A 136 7.25 11.45 -7.05
CA ASN A 136 6.18 11.54 -8.06
C ASN A 136 6.73 11.67 -9.50
N GLU A 137 7.93 12.22 -9.66
CA GLU A 137 8.60 12.34 -10.95
C GLU A 137 9.02 10.98 -11.50
N LEU A 138 9.68 10.13 -10.70
CA LEU A 138 10.04 8.76 -11.09
C LEU A 138 8.81 7.90 -11.38
N ALA A 139 7.77 8.01 -10.55
CA ALA A 139 6.51 7.33 -10.79
C ALA A 139 5.89 7.72 -12.15
N LYS A 140 5.96 9.02 -12.48
CA LYS A 140 5.45 9.56 -13.74
C LYS A 140 6.29 9.10 -14.93
N ILE A 141 7.62 9.17 -14.83
CA ILE A 141 8.55 8.66 -15.85
C ILE A 141 8.23 7.20 -16.17
N LYS A 142 8.11 6.36 -15.13
CA LYS A 142 7.75 4.95 -15.30
C LYS A 142 6.41 4.78 -16.00
N THR A 143 5.39 5.54 -15.59
CA THR A 143 4.05 5.48 -16.20
C THR A 143 4.08 5.82 -17.70
N ILE A 144 4.89 6.80 -18.09
CA ILE A 144 5.07 7.21 -19.49
C ILE A 144 5.80 6.11 -20.29
N ASP A 145 6.87 5.55 -19.73
CA ASP A 145 7.65 4.48 -20.36
C ASP A 145 6.80 3.20 -20.52
N ASP A 146 6.03 2.84 -19.48
CA ASP A 146 5.07 1.72 -19.50
C ASP A 146 3.99 1.92 -20.56
N TYR A 147 3.47 3.14 -20.71
CA TYR A 147 2.48 3.45 -21.74
C TYR A 147 3.03 3.24 -23.14
N GLY A 148 4.27 3.68 -23.42
CA GLY A 148 4.92 3.45 -24.70
C GLY A 148 5.07 1.96 -25.04
N GLU A 149 5.63 1.17 -24.12
CA GLU A 149 5.79 -0.29 -24.32
C GLU A 149 4.44 -0.98 -24.57
N ASN A 150 3.43 -0.64 -23.78
CA ASN A 150 2.10 -1.24 -23.89
C ASN A 150 1.40 -0.83 -25.18
N TYR A 151 1.55 0.42 -25.62
CA TYR A 151 0.99 0.90 -26.87
C TYR A 151 1.58 0.12 -28.05
N ASP A 152 2.90 -0.02 -28.12
CA ASP A 152 3.58 -0.77 -29.19
C ASP A 152 3.17 -2.24 -29.18
N PHE A 153 3.00 -2.83 -28.00
CA PHE A 153 2.49 -4.19 -27.86
C PHE A 153 1.06 -4.33 -28.41
N ILE A 154 0.15 -3.41 -28.05
CA ILE A 154 -1.23 -3.43 -28.54
C ILE A 154 -1.25 -3.24 -30.06
N LYS A 155 -0.49 -2.26 -30.58
CA LYS A 155 -0.39 -1.94 -32.01
C LYS A 155 0.05 -3.13 -32.86
N ASN A 156 1.02 -3.90 -32.36
CA ASN A 156 1.61 -5.01 -33.10
C ASN A 156 0.90 -6.35 -32.91
N LYS A 157 -0.12 -6.43 -32.04
CA LYS A 157 -0.81 -7.69 -31.77
C LYS A 157 -1.85 -7.97 -32.86
N SER A 158 -1.56 -8.96 -33.70
CA SER A 158 -2.42 -9.38 -34.82
C SER A 158 -3.69 -10.11 -34.39
N ASP A 159 -3.57 -10.93 -33.33
CA ASP A 159 -4.62 -11.82 -32.87
C ASP A 159 -4.97 -11.49 -31.41
N MET A 160 -6.15 -10.89 -31.24
CA MET A 160 -6.74 -10.56 -29.95
C MET A 160 -8.09 -11.26 -29.84
N ASN A 161 -8.32 -11.96 -28.73
CA ASN A 161 -9.67 -12.42 -28.40
C ASN A 161 -10.52 -11.24 -27.87
N ASP A 162 -11.84 -11.45 -27.77
CA ASP A 162 -12.75 -10.41 -27.30
C ASP A 162 -12.32 -9.86 -25.93
N SER A 163 -11.94 -10.70 -24.97
CA SER A 163 -11.52 -10.25 -23.63
C SER A 163 -10.25 -9.41 -23.64
N GLU A 164 -9.26 -9.74 -24.46
CA GLU A 164 -8.05 -8.94 -24.63
C GLU A 164 -8.39 -7.60 -25.26
N CYS A 165 -9.25 -7.61 -26.28
CA CYS A 165 -9.68 -6.39 -26.97
C CYS A 165 -10.39 -5.42 -26.01
N TYR A 166 -11.35 -5.90 -25.21
CA TYR A 166 -11.99 -5.07 -24.16
C TYR A 166 -10.98 -4.53 -23.14
N ALA A 167 -9.99 -5.34 -22.75
CA ALA A 167 -8.96 -4.92 -21.81
C ALA A 167 -8.06 -3.81 -22.39
N PHE A 168 -7.67 -3.92 -23.66
CA PHE A 168 -6.87 -2.90 -24.34
C PHE A 168 -7.67 -1.64 -24.65
N TYR A 169 -8.94 -1.77 -25.03
CA TYR A 169 -9.83 -0.62 -25.19
C TYR A 169 -9.88 0.19 -23.89
N ASN A 170 -10.18 -0.47 -22.76
CA ASN A 170 -10.24 0.19 -21.45
C ASN A 170 -8.91 0.84 -21.06
N TYR A 171 -7.79 0.15 -21.34
CA TYR A 171 -6.46 0.68 -21.08
C TYR A 171 -6.19 1.96 -21.89
N LEU A 172 -6.43 1.94 -23.20
CA LEU A 172 -6.20 3.08 -24.08
C LEU A 172 -7.09 4.26 -23.68
N THR A 173 -8.40 4.03 -23.48
CA THR A 173 -9.35 5.07 -23.03
C THR A 173 -8.92 5.71 -21.72
N LYS A 174 -8.49 4.92 -20.74
CA LYS A 174 -8.04 5.43 -19.43
C LYS A 174 -6.75 6.25 -19.53
N ASN A 175 -5.86 5.94 -20.48
CA ASN A 175 -4.60 6.63 -20.66
C ASN A 175 -4.67 7.78 -21.69
N SER A 176 -5.84 8.09 -22.24
CA SER A 176 -6.02 9.22 -23.17
C SER A 176 -5.62 10.56 -22.57
N ASP A 177 -5.91 10.79 -21.29
CA ASP A 177 -5.52 12.04 -20.62
C ASP A 177 -4.03 12.08 -20.26
N LEU A 178 -3.43 10.92 -19.94
CA LEU A 178 -1.99 10.80 -19.79
C LEU A 178 -1.27 11.19 -21.09
N HIS A 179 -1.75 10.68 -22.24
CA HIS A 179 -1.20 11.04 -23.54
C HIS A 179 -1.27 12.56 -23.79
N LYS A 180 -2.43 13.20 -23.55
CA LYS A 180 -2.56 14.67 -23.68
C LYS A 180 -1.57 15.40 -22.80
N GLU A 181 -1.42 14.98 -21.55
CA GLU A 181 -0.47 15.58 -20.61
C GLU A 181 0.98 15.46 -21.12
N ILE A 182 1.36 14.29 -21.65
CA ILE A 182 2.69 14.07 -22.24
C ILE A 182 2.89 15.02 -23.43
N VAL A 183 1.98 15.04 -24.40
CA VAL A 183 2.06 15.89 -25.60
C VAL A 183 2.18 17.37 -25.23
N ASP A 184 1.33 17.87 -24.33
CA ASP A 184 1.37 19.26 -23.89
C ASP A 184 2.68 19.60 -23.17
N SER A 185 3.18 18.67 -22.36
CA SER A 185 4.41 18.85 -21.59
C SER A 185 5.66 18.82 -22.47
N CYS A 186 5.67 18.02 -23.54
CA CYS A 186 6.80 17.85 -24.44
C CYS A 186 6.81 18.80 -25.63
N SER A 187 5.65 19.34 -26.01
CA SER A 187 5.54 20.39 -27.04
C SER A 187 6.05 21.73 -26.54
N LYS A 188 5.90 22.01 -25.24
CA LYS A 188 6.47 23.20 -24.60
C LYS A 188 7.92 22.82 -24.24
N ARG A 189 8.92 23.44 -24.87
CA ARG A 189 10.35 23.32 -24.49
C ARG A 189 10.58 23.92 -23.10
N VAL A 190 10.01 23.30 -22.08
CA VAL A 190 10.23 23.64 -20.69
C VAL A 190 11.41 22.80 -20.23
N ASP A 191 12.51 23.46 -19.90
CA ASP A 191 13.70 22.80 -19.39
C ASP A 191 13.34 21.92 -18.17
N GLY A 192 13.82 20.67 -18.17
CA GLY A 192 13.68 19.74 -17.05
C GLY A 192 12.48 18.79 -17.09
N LYS A 193 11.58 18.85 -18.08
CA LYS A 193 10.51 17.83 -18.21
C LYS A 193 10.99 16.60 -18.98
N TYR A 194 10.72 15.41 -18.43
CA TYR A 194 11.04 14.14 -19.09
C TYR A 194 10.14 13.95 -20.32
N CYS A 195 10.77 13.83 -21.48
CA CYS A 195 10.14 13.61 -22.76
C CYS A 195 10.91 12.53 -23.49
N PRO A 196 10.41 11.28 -23.49
CA PRO A 196 11.06 10.23 -24.24
C PRO A 196 11.15 10.61 -25.72
N SER A 197 12.26 10.27 -26.36
CA SER A 197 12.53 10.66 -27.74
C SER A 197 11.43 10.21 -28.72
N TYR A 198 10.82 9.06 -28.46
CA TYR A 198 9.77 8.45 -29.27
C TYR A 198 8.39 9.12 -29.14
N TYR A 199 8.16 9.98 -28.14
CA TYR A 199 6.90 10.75 -28.05
C TYR A 199 6.86 12.01 -28.90
N ARG A 200 8.02 12.49 -29.39
CA ARG A 200 8.08 13.77 -30.11
C ARG A 200 7.37 13.72 -31.47
N ASP A 201 7.16 12.53 -32.01
CA ASP A 201 6.64 12.32 -33.37
C ASP A 201 5.16 11.91 -33.42
N LYS A 202 4.41 12.06 -32.31
CA LYS A 202 2.97 11.72 -32.18
C LYS A 202 2.59 10.24 -32.44
N GLU A 203 3.55 9.32 -32.45
CA GLU A 203 3.33 7.91 -32.81
C GLU A 203 2.47 7.08 -31.82
N TYR A 204 2.00 7.69 -30.74
CA TYR A 204 1.40 7.03 -29.57
C TYR A 204 0.00 7.59 -29.20
N ASP A 205 -0.76 8.14 -30.15
CA ASP A 205 -2.11 8.62 -29.87
C ASP A 205 -3.06 7.43 -29.60
N PRO A 206 -3.68 7.33 -28.41
CA PRO A 206 -4.59 6.23 -28.10
C PRO A 206 -5.82 6.20 -29.03
N ASN A 207 -6.25 7.34 -29.58
CA ASN A 207 -7.39 7.39 -30.51
C ASN A 207 -7.09 6.69 -31.83
N GLU A 208 -5.84 6.75 -32.30
CA GLU A 208 -5.42 6.04 -33.52
C GLU A 208 -5.56 4.53 -33.33
N LEU A 209 -5.15 3.99 -32.18
CA LEU A 209 -5.33 2.56 -31.89
C LEU A 209 -6.79 2.19 -31.61
N LEU A 210 -7.54 3.02 -30.88
CA LEU A 210 -8.95 2.73 -30.56
C LEU A 210 -9.78 2.50 -31.83
N GLY A 211 -9.55 3.27 -32.89
CA GLY A 211 -10.22 3.08 -34.18
C GLY A 211 -9.87 1.78 -34.91
N THR A 212 -8.76 1.13 -34.56
CA THR A 212 -8.29 -0.12 -35.19
C THR A 212 -8.71 -1.38 -34.44
N LEU A 213 -9.19 -1.26 -33.20
CA LEU A 213 -9.61 -2.40 -32.39
C LEU A 213 -10.94 -2.97 -32.92
N LYS A 214 -10.95 -4.27 -33.26
CA LYS A 214 -12.14 -4.96 -33.80
C LYS A 214 -13.35 -4.96 -32.85
N CYS A 215 -13.13 -4.81 -31.54
CA CYS A 215 -14.20 -4.77 -30.55
C CYS A 215 -14.86 -3.39 -30.39
N THR A 216 -14.32 -2.33 -31.01
CA THR A 216 -14.82 -0.96 -30.85
C THR A 216 -16.30 -0.86 -31.24
N GLU A 217 -16.71 -1.48 -32.35
CA GLU A 217 -18.11 -1.50 -32.78
C GLU A 217 -19.04 -2.18 -31.75
N LYS A 218 -18.63 -3.34 -31.22
CA LYS A 218 -19.40 -4.07 -30.18
C LYS A 218 -19.51 -3.25 -28.89
N ILE A 219 -18.42 -2.56 -28.52
CA ILE A 219 -18.38 -1.70 -27.33
C ILE A 219 -19.30 -0.49 -27.51
N GLU A 220 -19.18 0.21 -28.62
CA GLU A 220 -20.01 1.39 -28.92
C GLU A 220 -21.49 1.04 -29.00
N LEU A 221 -21.85 -0.11 -29.58
CA LEU A 221 -23.23 -0.62 -29.58
C LEU A 221 -23.73 -0.86 -28.16
N SER A 222 -22.96 -1.57 -27.34
CA SER A 222 -23.34 -1.83 -25.94
C SER A 222 -23.43 -0.55 -25.09
N GLN A 223 -22.60 0.46 -25.37
CA GLN A 223 -22.65 1.76 -24.71
C GLN A 223 -23.88 2.56 -25.15
N LYS A 224 -24.18 2.57 -26.46
CA LYS A 224 -25.39 3.22 -27.00
C LYS A 224 -26.66 2.57 -26.45
N GLU A 225 -26.72 1.25 -26.39
CA GLU A 225 -27.83 0.47 -25.79
C GLU A 225 -27.99 0.78 -24.30
N SER A 226 -26.89 0.84 -23.54
CA SER A 226 -26.94 1.23 -22.12
C SER A 226 -27.40 2.68 -21.91
N MET A 227 -27.04 3.60 -22.82
CA MET A 227 -27.47 5.00 -22.79
C MET A 227 -28.91 5.20 -23.26
N THR A 228 -29.47 4.29 -24.06
CA THR A 228 -30.91 4.25 -24.36
C THR A 228 -31.68 3.65 -23.20
N ASP A 229 -31.24 2.54 -22.63
CA ASP A 229 -31.87 1.93 -21.45
C ASP A 229 -31.87 2.88 -20.24
N GLN A 230 -30.79 3.66 -20.05
CA GLN A 230 -30.72 4.64 -18.98
C GLN A 230 -31.56 5.89 -19.24
N ARG A 231 -31.71 6.32 -20.51
CA ARG A 231 -32.65 7.38 -20.89
C ARG A 231 -34.10 6.93 -20.77
N ASP A 232 -34.41 5.69 -21.14
CA ASP A 232 -35.75 5.12 -21.05
C ASP A 232 -36.13 4.86 -19.58
N TYR A 233 -35.17 4.46 -18.74
CA TYR A 233 -35.33 4.38 -17.30
C TYR A 233 -35.51 5.76 -16.64
N GLU A 234 -34.75 6.78 -17.05
CA GLU A 234 -34.90 8.14 -16.55
C GLU A 234 -36.20 8.79 -17.02
N ALA A 235 -36.63 8.57 -18.27
CA ALA A 235 -37.92 9.02 -18.80
C ALA A 235 -39.09 8.33 -18.09
N CYS A 236 -39.01 7.00 -17.89
CA CYS A 236 -39.98 6.25 -17.11
C CYS A 236 -40.02 6.71 -15.65
N LYS A 237 -38.87 7.03 -15.06
CA LYS A 237 -38.77 7.61 -13.71
C LYS A 237 -39.36 9.02 -13.63
N GLN A 238 -39.23 9.83 -14.68
CA GLN A 238 -39.82 11.17 -14.76
C GLN A 238 -41.35 11.10 -14.86
N GLU A 239 -41.89 10.21 -15.71
CA GLU A 239 -43.32 9.91 -15.79
C GLU A 239 -43.86 9.34 -14.47
N LEU A 240 -43.09 8.47 -13.81
CA LEU A 240 -43.44 7.91 -12.50
C LEU A 240 -43.41 8.98 -11.38
N LEU A 241 -42.51 9.98 -11.49
CA LEU A 241 -42.42 11.10 -10.56
C LEU A 241 -43.62 12.06 -10.71
N GLU A 242 -44.05 12.33 -11.94
CA GLU A 242 -45.29 13.09 -12.22
C GLU A 242 -46.53 12.35 -11.69
N CYS A 243 -46.57 11.02 -11.82
CA CYS A 243 -47.63 10.20 -11.23
C CYS A 243 -47.58 10.15 -9.68
N SER A 244 -46.41 10.35 -9.07
CA SER A 244 -46.24 10.32 -7.61
C SER A 244 -46.62 11.61 -6.90
N MET A 245 -46.70 12.75 -7.61
CA MET A 245 -47.15 14.02 -7.03
C MET A 245 -48.64 14.05 -6.68
N PHE A 246 -49.43 13.05 -7.10
CA PHE A 246 -50.86 12.95 -6.78
C PHE A 246 -51.18 12.13 -5.52
N ASN A 247 -50.21 11.48 -4.89
CA ASN A 247 -50.45 10.70 -3.67
C ASN A 247 -49.36 10.97 -2.62
N ASN A 248 -49.62 11.99 -1.79
CA ASN A 248 -48.89 12.22 -0.57
C ASN A 248 -49.07 11.02 0.38
N ASN A 249 -48.00 10.24 0.54
CA ASN A 249 -47.48 9.69 1.80
C ASN A 249 -46.66 8.41 1.53
N LYS A 250 -45.32 8.53 1.49
CA LYS A 250 -44.44 7.44 1.91
C LYS A 250 -43.14 7.98 2.53
N PRO A 251 -42.59 7.26 3.52
CA PRO A 251 -41.53 7.74 4.39
C PRO A 251 -40.16 7.60 3.71
N PHE A 252 -39.26 8.51 4.08
CA PHE A 252 -37.81 8.51 3.86
C PHE A 252 -37.24 7.24 3.21
N GLY A 253 -36.83 7.35 1.94
CA GLY A 253 -36.00 6.36 1.28
C GLY A 253 -34.61 6.35 1.90
N ILE A 254 -34.30 5.30 2.67
CA ILE A 254 -32.93 5.01 3.12
C ILE A 254 -32.15 4.61 1.86
N THR A 255 -31.19 5.43 1.45
CA THR A 255 -30.24 5.07 0.39
C THR A 255 -29.36 3.91 0.86
N ASP A 256 -28.89 3.07 -0.07
CA ASP A 256 -28.11 1.86 0.21
C ASP A 256 -26.90 2.11 1.13
N PHE A 257 -26.33 3.31 1.09
CA PHE A 257 -25.25 3.75 1.99
C PHE A 257 -25.64 3.73 3.48
N GLY A 258 -26.88 4.09 3.80
CA GLY A 258 -27.39 4.06 5.18
C GLY A 258 -27.50 2.64 5.73
N PHE A 259 -27.83 1.67 4.88
CA PHE A 259 -27.89 0.26 5.26
C PHE A 259 -26.50 -0.31 5.55
N PHE A 260 -25.50 0.03 4.71
CA PHE A 260 -24.11 -0.34 4.95
C PHE A 260 -23.56 0.25 6.26
N LEU A 261 -23.86 1.51 6.57
CA LEU A 261 -23.45 2.11 7.84
C LEU A 261 -24.05 1.38 9.04
N LEU A 262 -25.32 0.99 8.99
CA LEU A 262 -25.96 0.24 10.08
C LEU A 262 -25.31 -1.13 10.31
N ILE A 263 -24.92 -1.83 9.24
CA ILE A 263 -24.20 -3.11 9.36
C ILE A 263 -22.82 -2.90 9.98
N VAL A 264 -22.07 -1.89 9.52
CA VAL A 264 -20.72 -1.60 10.03
C VAL A 264 -20.77 -1.22 11.52
N PHE A 265 -21.70 -0.35 11.93
CA PHE A 265 -21.86 0.02 13.33
C PHE A 265 -22.32 -1.15 14.21
N SER A 266 -23.14 -2.06 13.68
CA SER A 266 -23.60 -3.25 14.41
C SER A 266 -22.43 -4.22 14.69
N ILE A 267 -21.61 -4.49 13.67
CA ILE A 267 -20.43 -5.36 13.81
C ILE A 267 -19.39 -4.72 14.74
N TRP A 268 -19.16 -3.41 14.61
CA TRP A 268 -18.25 -2.68 15.50
C TRP A 268 -18.72 -2.69 16.95
N GLY A 269 -20.03 -2.55 17.20
CA GLY A 269 -20.60 -2.64 18.55
C GLY A 269 -20.37 -4.02 19.19
N ILE A 270 -20.59 -5.10 18.44
CA ILE A 270 -20.32 -6.47 18.90
C ILE A 270 -18.83 -6.67 19.18
N PHE A 271 -17.95 -6.17 18.31
CA PHE A 271 -16.50 -6.27 18.51
C PHE A 271 -16.02 -5.52 19.77
N LEU A 272 -16.51 -4.30 19.98
CA LEU A 272 -16.16 -3.49 21.15
C LEU A 272 -16.70 -4.09 22.45
N THR A 273 -17.92 -4.65 22.44
CA THR A 273 -18.46 -5.33 23.61
C THR A 273 -17.67 -6.59 23.96
N LEU A 274 -17.27 -7.39 22.96
CA LEU A 274 -16.40 -8.55 23.18
C LEU A 274 -15.01 -8.15 23.70
N LEU A 275 -14.40 -7.10 23.16
CA LEU A 275 -13.12 -6.56 23.67
C LEU A 275 -13.23 -6.07 25.12
N PHE A 276 -14.32 -5.39 25.47
CA PHE A 276 -14.56 -4.93 26.82
C PHE A 276 -14.74 -6.08 27.81
N LEU A 277 -15.53 -7.09 27.44
CA LEU A 277 -15.72 -8.30 28.26
C LEU A 277 -14.42 -9.10 28.38
N TYR A 278 -13.66 -9.27 27.30
CA TYR A 278 -12.36 -9.92 27.30
C TYR A 278 -11.35 -9.18 28.20
N SER A 279 -11.31 -7.85 28.14
CA SER A 279 -10.49 -7.02 29.02
C SER A 279 -10.87 -7.18 30.49
N ARG A 280 -12.18 -7.27 30.80
CA ARG A 280 -12.65 -7.53 32.16
C ARG A 280 -12.35 -8.95 32.66
N ILE A 281 -12.41 -9.96 31.80
CA ILE A 281 -12.05 -11.34 32.15
C ILE A 281 -10.54 -11.45 32.39
N ARG A 282 -9.71 -10.85 31.52
CA ARG A 282 -8.24 -10.86 31.67
C ARG A 282 -7.76 -10.05 32.87
N ASN A 283 -8.41 -8.93 33.18
CA ASN A 283 -8.13 -8.13 34.37
C ASN A 283 -8.93 -8.58 35.61
N GLY A 284 -9.63 -9.71 35.53
CA GLY A 284 -10.58 -10.24 36.51
C GLY A 284 -10.00 -10.66 37.87
N ASN A 285 -8.68 -10.54 38.08
CA ASN A 285 -8.04 -10.74 39.39
C ASN A 285 -7.63 -9.44 40.09
N TRP A 286 -7.76 -8.27 39.46
CA TRP A 286 -7.28 -7.02 40.06
C TRP A 286 -8.34 -6.29 40.89
N SER A 287 -9.60 -6.26 40.45
CA SER A 287 -10.69 -5.60 41.18
C SER A 287 -11.20 -6.42 42.37
N PHE A 288 -11.23 -7.76 42.27
CA PHE A 288 -11.63 -8.64 43.37
C PHE A 288 -10.62 -8.62 44.53
N ASN A 289 -9.31 -8.53 44.23
CA ASN A 289 -8.29 -8.38 45.27
C ASN A 289 -8.38 -7.03 46.01
N ARG A 290 -8.86 -5.97 45.35
CA ARG A 290 -9.12 -4.67 46.01
C ARG A 290 -10.33 -4.72 46.95
N LEU A 291 -11.37 -5.49 46.61
CA LEU A 291 -12.53 -5.68 47.49
C LEU A 291 -12.20 -6.62 48.66
N LYS A 292 -11.49 -7.73 48.42
CA LYS A 292 -10.98 -8.61 49.50
C LYS A 292 -10.07 -7.86 50.48
N LYS A 293 -9.16 -6.99 49.98
CA LYS A 293 -8.33 -6.16 50.87
C LYS A 293 -9.14 -5.18 51.73
N LYS A 294 -10.25 -4.65 51.22
CA LYS A 294 -11.14 -3.78 52.01
C LYS A 294 -11.95 -4.55 53.06
N GLN A 295 -12.32 -5.79 52.77
CA GLN A 295 -13.06 -6.64 53.70
C GLN A 295 -12.14 -7.13 54.84
N ILE A 296 -10.92 -7.58 54.51
CA ILE A 296 -9.91 -7.95 55.51
C ILE A 296 -9.55 -6.75 56.42
N LEU A 297 -9.35 -5.55 55.87
CA LEU A 297 -9.04 -4.36 56.68
C LEU A 297 -10.21 -3.97 57.61
N LYS A 298 -11.46 -4.19 57.17
CA LYS A 298 -12.65 -3.91 57.98
C LYS A 298 -12.82 -4.95 59.09
N ASP A 299 -12.56 -6.21 58.82
CA ASP A 299 -12.67 -7.29 59.82
C ASP A 299 -11.52 -7.23 60.84
N THR A 300 -10.31 -6.77 60.45
CA THR A 300 -9.21 -6.48 61.40
C THR A 300 -9.49 -5.22 62.25
N LEU A 301 -10.13 -4.20 61.68
CA LEU A 301 -10.52 -3.00 62.44
C LEU A 301 -11.72 -3.25 63.36
N LEU A 302 -12.70 -4.06 62.97
CA LEU A 302 -13.79 -4.46 63.87
C LEU A 302 -13.32 -5.45 64.94
N GLY A 303 -12.46 -6.41 64.59
CA GLY A 303 -11.86 -7.33 65.57
C GLY A 303 -11.03 -6.60 66.63
N ASN A 304 -10.23 -5.60 66.22
CA ASN A 304 -9.48 -4.78 67.18
C ASN A 304 -10.36 -3.80 67.98
N TYR A 305 -11.52 -3.38 67.47
CA TYR A 305 -12.44 -2.52 68.22
C TYR A 305 -13.30 -3.27 69.25
N GLU A 306 -13.50 -4.58 69.07
CA GLU A 306 -14.21 -5.42 70.04
C GLU A 306 -13.27 -5.99 71.13
N ASP A 307 -11.97 -6.14 70.85
CA ASP A 307 -10.97 -6.52 71.86
C ASP A 307 -10.46 -5.31 72.69
N GLU A 308 -10.48 -4.07 72.19
CA GLU A 308 -10.07 -2.87 72.95
C GLU A 308 -11.19 -2.22 73.79
N MET A 309 -12.43 -2.73 73.75
CA MET A 309 -13.54 -2.20 74.56
C MET A 309 -13.88 -3.05 75.80
N GLN A 310 -12.98 -3.97 76.17
CA GLN A 310 -13.13 -4.84 77.34
C GLN A 310 -11.84 -5.03 78.14
N GLU A 311 -11.02 -3.99 78.30
CA GLU A 311 -9.91 -4.05 79.27
C GLU A 311 -9.52 -2.67 79.84
N ASP A 312 -10.49 -1.84 80.20
CA ASP A 312 -10.27 -0.69 81.08
C ASP A 312 -11.34 -0.65 82.18
N ASN A 313 -11.12 -1.48 83.21
CA ASN A 313 -11.62 -1.29 84.56
C ASN A 313 -10.97 -2.32 85.50
N PHE A 314 -9.82 -2.00 86.09
CA PHE A 314 -9.62 -2.00 87.55
C PHE A 314 -8.15 -1.69 87.93
N LYS A 315 -7.96 -0.47 88.46
CA LYS A 315 -7.08 -0.03 89.58
C LYS A 315 -6.06 1.07 89.24
N ASN A 316 -6.39 2.26 89.76
CA ASN A 316 -5.67 3.03 90.79
C ASN A 316 -4.13 3.08 90.63
N SER A 317 -3.44 4.22 90.55
CA SER A 317 -3.65 5.55 91.13
C SER A 317 -2.67 6.55 90.50
N ASP A 318 -3.07 7.82 90.48
CA ASP A 318 -2.27 9.04 90.68
C ASP A 318 -0.93 9.20 89.90
N GLU A 319 -0.89 10.12 88.94
CA GLU A 319 -0.27 11.45 89.12
C GLU A 319 -0.25 12.28 87.82
N ASP A 320 -0.11 13.59 88.03
CA ASP A 320 -0.61 14.74 87.29
C ASP A 320 -0.15 15.00 85.84
N LEU A 321 -1.02 15.75 85.16
CA LEU A 321 -0.83 16.46 83.89
C LEU A 321 0.37 17.42 83.89
N SER A 322 1.11 17.51 82.78
CA SER A 322 1.32 18.80 82.07
C SER A 322 2.19 18.67 80.81
N ASN A 323 1.79 19.43 79.79
CA ASN A 323 2.56 19.95 78.64
C ASN A 323 2.65 19.14 77.33
N ILE A 324 1.76 19.53 76.41
CA ILE A 324 1.86 19.45 74.94
C ILE A 324 3.03 20.34 74.46
N PRO A 325 3.82 19.96 73.42
CA PRO A 325 3.63 20.57 72.09
C PRO A 325 3.84 19.64 70.88
N LEU A 326 3.01 19.88 69.87
CA LEU A 326 3.03 19.31 68.51
C LEU A 326 4.27 19.74 67.71
N HIS A 327 4.88 18.81 66.96
CA HIS A 327 5.88 19.12 65.94
C HIS A 327 5.36 18.81 64.54
N ILE A 328 5.13 19.88 63.76
CA ILE A 328 4.90 19.88 62.31
C ILE A 328 6.28 19.99 61.64
N THR A 329 6.52 19.24 60.56
CA THR A 329 7.66 19.46 59.66
C THR A 329 7.19 19.71 58.22
N TYR A 330 7.73 20.77 57.62
CA TYR A 330 7.54 21.16 56.22
C TYR A 330 8.74 20.75 55.35
N GLN A 331 8.47 20.80 54.06
CA GLN A 331 9.12 20.33 52.83
C GLN A 331 10.54 20.84 52.44
N ASN A 332 11.13 20.02 51.54
CA ASN A 332 11.94 20.32 50.33
C ASN A 332 13.45 20.62 50.40
N SER A 333 14.24 19.86 49.62
CA SER A 333 14.98 20.34 48.44
C SER A 333 15.18 19.21 47.44
#